data_AF-A0A0M8WI03-F1
#
_entry.id   AF-A0A0M8WI03-F1
#
_cell.length_a   1.000
_cell.length_b   1.000
_cell.length_c   1.000
_cell.angle_alpha   90.00
_cell.angle_beta   90.00
_cell.angle_gamma   90.00
#
_symmetry.space_group_name_H-M   'P 1'
#
loop_
_entity.id
_entity.type
_entity.pdbx_description
1 polymer ?
#
loop_
_entity_poly.entity_id
_entity_poly.type
_entity_poly.pdbx_seq_one_letter_code
_entity_poly.pdbx_strand_id
1 'polypeptide(L)'
;MTAEVPAAVREQAARMYVRGATIEDVAAQIGQSYRTTRALLLAAGVTIRHGGPLQASDTQRGWNNFGSSVDPRFDKPKLTPQQRDEVRRRTADGETAQALAAEFSVSVHTIYRYR
;
A
#
# COMPACT_ATOMS: atom_id res chain seq x y z
N MET A 1 36.49 0.09 -3.06
CA MET A 1 36.59 0.35 -4.51
C MET A 1 35.58 1.43 -4.88
N THR A 2 35.94 2.70 -4.70
CA THR A 2 35.17 3.84 -5.22
C THR A 2 35.38 3.89 -6.73
N ALA A 3 34.57 3.15 -7.48
CA ALA A 3 34.45 3.42 -8.91
C ALA A 3 34.02 4.87 -9.04
N GLU A 4 34.78 5.69 -9.77
CA GLU A 4 34.36 7.05 -10.09
C GLU A 4 33.07 6.96 -10.89
N VAL A 5 31.94 7.08 -10.19
CA VAL A 5 30.65 7.16 -10.85
C VAL A 5 30.63 8.46 -11.65
N PRO A 6 30.40 8.41 -12.97
CA PRO A 6 30.44 9.59 -13.83
C PRO A 6 29.55 10.69 -13.27
N ALA A 7 30.03 11.94 -13.30
CA ALA A 7 29.27 13.11 -12.84
C ALA A 7 27.87 13.18 -13.46
N ALA A 8 27.73 12.75 -14.71
CA ALA A 8 26.44 12.65 -15.41
C ALA A 8 25.43 11.74 -14.70
N VAL A 9 25.85 10.57 -14.19
CA VAL A 9 24.97 9.63 -13.48
C VAL A 9 24.50 10.24 -12.15
N ARG A 10 25.38 10.97 -11.49
CA ARG A 10 25.08 11.68 -10.24
C ARG A 10 24.07 12.79 -10.45
N GLU A 11 24.26 13.61 -11.49
CA GLU A 11 23.30 14.66 -11.85
C GLU A 11 21.95 14.08 -12.28
N GLN A 12 21.95 12.99 -13.04
CA GLN A 12 20.73 12.32 -13.47
C GLN A 12 19.95 11.82 -12.24
N ALA A 13 20.63 11.19 -11.28
CA ALA A 13 20.04 10.75 -10.02
C ALA A 13 19.43 11.92 -9.23
N ALA A 14 20.16 13.03 -9.10
CA ALA A 14 19.68 14.23 -8.41
C ALA A 14 18.44 14.84 -9.08
N ARG A 15 18.43 14.95 -10.42
CA ARG A 15 17.28 15.49 -11.17
C ARG A 15 16.02 14.65 -10.97
N MET A 16 16.16 13.32 -11.00
CA MET A 16 15.03 12.41 -10.76
C MET A 16 14.49 12.55 -9.34
N TYR A 17 15.38 12.61 -8.34
CA TYR A 17 14.99 12.79 -6.94
C TYR A 17 14.27 14.12 -6.69
N VAL A 18 14.78 15.23 -7.26
CA VAL A 18 14.15 16.57 -7.13
C VAL A 18 12.76 16.61 -7.77
N ARG A 19 12.54 15.84 -8.85
CA ARG A 19 11.21 15.65 -9.47
C ARG A 19 10.24 14.83 -8.61
N GLY A 20 10.68 14.31 -7.47
CA GLY A 20 9.86 13.54 -6.54
C GLY A 20 9.98 12.03 -6.67
N ALA A 21 10.90 11.52 -7.50
CA ALA A 21 11.20 10.09 -7.55
C ALA A 21 11.77 9.60 -6.21
N THR A 22 11.42 8.39 -5.79
CA THR A 22 12.01 7.78 -4.59
C THR A 22 13.44 7.33 -4.87
N ILE A 23 14.24 7.10 -3.82
CA ILE A 23 15.61 6.59 -3.99
C ILE A 23 15.60 5.23 -4.71
N GLU A 24 14.56 4.43 -4.52
CA GLU A 24 14.39 3.13 -5.16
C GLU A 24 14.10 3.26 -6.65
N ASP A 25 13.20 4.18 -7.04
CA ASP A 25 12.93 4.47 -8.46
C ASP A 25 14.19 4.97 -9.17
N VAL A 26 14.92 5.88 -8.51
CA VAL A 26 16.21 6.38 -9.03
C VAL A 26 17.21 5.24 -9.19
N ALA A 27 17.29 4.35 -8.21
CA ALA A 27 18.19 3.19 -8.22
C ALA A 27 17.85 2.20 -9.35
N ALA A 28 16.58 1.88 -9.53
CA ALA A 28 16.11 1.04 -10.63
C ALA A 28 16.40 1.67 -12.00
N GLN A 29 16.20 2.98 -12.13
CA GLN A 29 16.39 3.70 -13.39
C GLN A 29 17.85 3.79 -13.83
N ILE A 30 18.80 3.91 -12.89
CA ILE A 30 20.24 3.97 -13.18
C ILE A 30 20.94 2.60 -13.03
N GLY A 31 20.19 1.54 -12.71
CA GLY A 31 20.72 0.19 -12.52
C GLY A 31 21.70 0.07 -11.35
N GLN A 32 21.54 0.88 -10.30
CA GLN A 32 22.41 0.87 -9.12
C GLN A 32 21.69 0.35 -7.88
N SER A 33 22.46 -0.10 -6.90
CA SER A 33 21.89 -0.50 -5.62
C SER A 33 21.39 0.72 -4.83
N TYR A 34 20.37 0.55 -3.98
CA TYR A 34 19.88 1.61 -3.09
C TYR A 34 21.00 2.31 -2.32
N ARG A 35 21.95 1.54 -1.76
CA ARG A 35 23.08 2.07 -1.00
C ARG A 35 23.99 2.94 -1.88
N THR A 36 24.26 2.49 -3.11
CA THR A 36 25.05 3.25 -4.08
C THR A 36 24.32 4.53 -4.49
N THR A 37 23.04 4.43 -4.83
CA THR A 37 22.20 5.58 -5.21
C THR A 37 22.09 6.61 -4.08
N ARG A 38 21.93 6.14 -2.84
CA ARG A 38 21.92 7.01 -1.64
C ARG A 38 23.24 7.77 -1.49
N ALA A 39 24.37 7.09 -1.67
CA ALA A 39 25.69 7.74 -1.63
C ALA A 39 25.86 8.76 -2.76
N LEU A 40 25.35 8.48 -3.96
CA LEU A 40 25.38 9.40 -5.10
C LEU A 40 24.54 10.66 -4.84
N LEU A 41 23.34 10.53 -4.29
CA LEU A 41 22.49 11.66 -3.94
C LEU A 41 23.15 12.55 -2.87
N LEU A 42 23.73 11.95 -1.83
CA LEU A 42 24.49 12.70 -0.82
C LEU A 42 25.71 13.39 -1.42
N ALA A 43 26.45 12.69 -2.30
CA ALA A 43 27.61 13.25 -3.00
C ALA A 43 27.24 14.29 -4.07
N ALA A 44 25.96 14.40 -4.44
CA ALA A 44 25.40 15.46 -5.27
C ALA A 44 24.94 16.68 -4.44
N GLY A 45 25.07 16.63 -3.11
CA GLY A 45 24.58 17.67 -2.21
C GLY A 45 23.07 17.65 -1.99
N VAL A 46 22.38 16.58 -2.39
CA VAL A 46 20.93 16.46 -2.22
C VAL A 46 20.62 16.10 -0.76
N THR A 47 19.82 16.92 -0.09
CA THR A 47 19.26 16.62 1.22
C THR A 47 18.23 15.50 1.10
N ILE A 48 18.56 14.33 1.62
CA ILE A 48 17.67 13.18 1.58
C ILE A 48 16.53 13.38 2.58
N ARG A 49 15.30 13.33 2.09
CA ARG A 49 14.08 13.28 2.90
C ARG A 49 14.15 12.05 3.81
N HIS A 50 14.18 12.25 5.12
CA HIS A 50 14.07 11.18 6.10
C HIS A 50 12.65 10.59 6.02
N GLY A 51 12.57 9.26 5.92
CA GLY A 51 11.35 8.55 5.51
C GLY A 51 10.18 8.74 6.48
N GLY A 52 9.07 9.27 5.95
CA GLY A 52 7.72 8.89 6.42
C GLY A 52 7.43 7.43 6.09
N PRO A 53 6.26 6.87 6.50
CA PRO A 53 5.94 5.46 6.31
C PRO A 53 6.24 5.05 4.88
N LEU A 54 7.05 4.00 4.74
CA LEU A 54 7.62 3.51 3.49
C LEU A 54 6.54 3.53 2.41
N GLN A 55 6.61 4.49 1.49
CA GLN A 55 5.85 4.44 0.25
C GLN A 55 6.42 3.24 -0.49
N ALA A 56 5.76 2.10 -0.35
CA ALA A 56 6.24 0.80 -0.80
C ALA A 56 6.76 0.89 -2.24
N SER A 57 8.01 0.45 -2.47
CA SER A 57 8.57 0.24 -3.81
C SER A 57 7.61 -0.57 -4.67
N ASP A 58 7.66 -0.48 -6.00
CA ASP A 58 6.81 -1.33 -6.86
C ASP A 58 7.00 -2.85 -6.58
N THR A 59 8.20 -3.26 -6.16
CA THR A 59 8.46 -4.63 -5.68
C THR A 59 7.78 -4.92 -4.34
N GLN A 60 7.73 -3.95 -3.42
CA GLN A 60 7.04 -4.06 -2.13
C GLN A 60 5.52 -3.79 -2.26
N ARG A 61 5.03 -3.11 -3.30
CA ARG A 61 3.61 -3.09 -3.73
C ARG A 61 3.21 -4.46 -4.26
N GLY A 62 4.11 -5.10 -5.00
CA GLY A 62 4.04 -6.52 -5.35
C GLY A 62 3.92 -7.34 -4.08
N TRP A 63 4.90 -7.29 -3.17
CA TRP A 63 4.89 -8.07 -1.93
C TRP A 63 3.77 -7.73 -0.94
N ASN A 64 3.29 -6.49 -0.87
CA ASN A 64 2.13 -6.11 -0.06
C ASN A 64 0.82 -6.58 -0.72
N ASN A 65 0.76 -6.64 -2.06
CA ASN A 65 -0.33 -7.28 -2.80
C ASN A 65 -0.25 -8.82 -2.77
N PHE A 66 0.96 -9.39 -2.67
CA PHE A 66 1.23 -10.83 -2.55
C PHE A 66 1.16 -11.31 -1.09
N GLY A 67 1.25 -10.37 -0.14
CA GLY A 67 1.24 -10.58 1.31
C GLY A 67 -0.16 -10.62 1.93
N SER A 68 -1.21 -10.33 1.16
CA SER A 68 -2.52 -10.92 1.41
C SER A 68 -2.48 -12.41 1.04
N SER A 69 -1.65 -13.15 1.76
CA SER A 69 -1.71 -14.60 1.89
C SER A 69 -2.76 -14.98 2.94
N VAL A 70 -3.87 -14.23 3.02
CA VAL A 70 -5.11 -14.85 3.49
C VAL A 70 -5.61 -15.59 2.26
N ASP A 71 -5.54 -16.92 2.29
CA ASP A 71 -6.07 -17.77 1.22
C ASP A 71 -7.44 -17.21 0.78
N PRO A 72 -7.67 -16.89 -0.51
CA PRO A 72 -8.91 -16.25 -0.97
C PRO A 72 -10.18 -17.07 -0.70
N ARG A 73 -10.05 -18.31 -0.22
CA ARG A 73 -11.14 -19.14 0.31
C ARG A 73 -11.54 -18.77 1.76
N PHE A 74 -10.69 -18.06 2.50
CA PHE A 74 -10.84 -17.80 3.94
C PHE A 74 -11.28 -16.38 4.31
N ASP A 75 -11.27 -15.41 3.38
CA ASP A 75 -11.65 -14.02 3.71
C ASP A 75 -12.61 -13.36 2.71
N LYS A 76 -13.60 -14.12 2.23
CA LYS A 76 -14.83 -13.46 1.75
C LYS A 76 -15.65 -13.09 2.98
N PRO A 77 -15.74 -11.80 3.36
CA PRO A 77 -16.63 -11.43 4.43
C PRO A 77 -18.05 -11.87 4.09
N LYS A 78 -18.73 -12.53 5.04
CA LYS A 78 -20.11 -13.05 4.86
C LYS A 78 -21.12 -11.98 4.42
N LEU A 79 -20.80 -10.71 4.64
CA LEU A 79 -21.51 -9.55 4.10
C LEU A 79 -20.50 -8.65 3.40
N THR A 80 -20.79 -8.27 2.17
CA THR A 80 -20.03 -7.24 1.45
C THR A 80 -20.13 -5.90 2.18
N PRO A 81 -19.20 -4.95 1.94
CA PRO A 81 -19.29 -3.60 2.53
C PRO A 81 -20.66 -2.95 2.33
N GLN A 82 -21.22 -3.03 1.12
CA GLN A 82 -22.55 -2.50 0.79
C GLN A 82 -23.68 -3.15 1.60
N GLN A 83 -23.64 -4.48 1.79
CA GLN A 83 -24.66 -5.18 2.59
C GLN A 83 -24.57 -4.81 4.07
N ARG A 84 -23.39 -4.49 4.60
CA ARG A 84 -23.23 -4.03 5.98
C ARG A 84 -23.82 -2.64 6.17
N ASP A 85 -23.59 -1.74 5.21
CA ASP A 85 -24.16 -0.40 5.24
C ASP A 85 -25.69 -0.45 5.16
N GLU A 86 -26.24 -1.37 4.37
CA GLU A 86 -27.68 -1.61 4.31
C GLU A 86 -28.26 -2.20 5.61
N VAL A 87 -27.54 -3.15 6.23
CA VAL A 87 -27.92 -3.70 7.55
C VAL A 87 -27.92 -2.61 8.63
N ARG A 88 -26.93 -1.72 8.64
CA ARG A 88 -26.87 -0.58 9.56
C ARG A 88 -28.04 0.36 9.40
N ARG A 89 -28.33 0.74 8.14
CA ARG A 89 -29.43 1.63 7.80
C ARG A 89 -30.77 1.05 8.27
N ARG A 90 -31.06 -0.21 7.94
CA ARG A 90 -32.35 -0.84 8.26
C ARG A 90 -32.54 -1.17 9.73
N THR A 91 -31.45 -1.47 10.44
CA THR A 91 -31.49 -1.63 11.90
C THR A 91 -31.80 -0.28 12.58
N ALA A 92 -31.28 0.83 12.06
CA ALA A 92 -31.62 2.16 12.55
C ALA A 92 -33.09 2.53 12.27
N ASP A 93 -33.65 2.04 11.16
CA ASP A 93 -35.08 2.17 10.81
C ASP A 93 -36.01 1.26 11.64
N GLY A 94 -35.45 0.46 12.57
CA GLY A 94 -36.20 -0.39 13.51
C GLY A 94 -36.52 -1.79 13.00
N GLU A 95 -35.95 -2.18 11.86
CA GLU A 95 -36.15 -3.51 11.31
C GLU A 95 -35.43 -4.58 12.14
N THR A 96 -36.06 -5.76 12.26
CA THR A 96 -35.52 -6.81 13.13
C THR A 96 -34.31 -7.49 12.48
N ALA A 97 -33.30 -7.80 13.30
CA ALA A 97 -32.11 -8.54 12.85
C ALA A 97 -32.46 -9.91 12.22
N GLN A 98 -33.64 -10.45 12.52
CA GLN A 98 -34.14 -11.71 12.00
C GLN A 98 -34.62 -11.60 10.54
N ALA A 99 -35.28 -10.49 10.18
CA ALA A 99 -35.68 -10.20 8.80
C ALA A 99 -34.45 -10.00 7.90
N LEU A 100 -33.48 -9.22 8.37
CA LEU A 100 -32.22 -8.96 7.65
C LEU A 100 -31.39 -10.24 7.47
N ALA A 101 -31.35 -11.09 8.49
CA ALA A 101 -30.65 -12.37 8.41
C ALA A 101 -31.24 -13.30 7.35
N ALA A 102 -32.57 -13.38 7.27
CA ALA A 102 -33.26 -14.17 6.25
C ALA A 102 -33.00 -13.63 4.84
N GLU A 103 -33.02 -12.31 4.66
CA GLU A 103 -32.80 -11.65 3.37
C GLU A 103 -31.37 -11.83 2.85
N PHE A 104 -30.37 -11.57 3.70
CA PHE A 104 -28.96 -11.71 3.31
C PHE A 104 -28.45 -13.16 3.41
N SER A 105 -29.30 -14.12 3.79
CA SER A 105 -28.92 -15.52 4.03
C SER A 105 -27.72 -15.68 4.97
N VAL A 106 -27.70 -14.86 6.04
CA VAL A 106 -26.66 -14.89 7.08
C VAL A 106 -27.28 -15.20 8.44
N SER A 107 -26.46 -15.57 9.42
CA SER A 107 -26.96 -15.78 10.78
C SER A 107 -27.37 -14.45 11.43
N VAL A 108 -28.39 -14.48 12.29
CA VAL A 108 -28.80 -13.31 13.10
C VAL A 108 -27.62 -12.74 13.91
N HIS A 109 -26.73 -13.61 14.39
CA HIS A 109 -25.50 -13.18 15.08
C HIS A 109 -24.55 -12.38 14.17
N THR A 110 -24.53 -12.68 12.86
CA THR A 110 -23.77 -11.91 11.88
C THR A 110 -24.33 -10.50 11.74
N ILE A 111 -25.66 -10.33 11.79
CA ILE A 111 -26.32 -9.02 11.75
C ILE A 111 -26.00 -8.20 13.00
N TYR A 112 -26.02 -8.80 14.19
CA TYR A 112 -25.67 -8.10 15.44
C TYR A 112 -24.24 -7.55 15.48
N ARG A 113 -23.30 -8.13 14.71
CA ARG A 113 -21.92 -7.64 14.61
C ARG A 113 -21.82 -6.28 13.89
N TYR A 114 -22.85 -5.89 13.14
CA TYR A 114 -22.86 -4.68 12.32
C TYR A 114 -23.95 -3.67 12.68
N ARG A 115 -24.81 -3.99 13.67
CA ARG A 115 -25.74 -3.06 14.32
C ARG A 115 -25.03 -1.87 14.96
#